data_AF-A0A0C2SRX1-F1
#
_entry.id   AF-A0A0C2SRX1-F1
#
_cell.length_a   1.000
_cell.length_b   1.000
_cell.length_c   1.000
_cell.angle_alpha   90.00
_cell.angle_beta   90.00
_cell.angle_gamma   90.00
#
_symmetry.space_group_name_H-M   'P 1'
#
loop_
_entity.id
_entity.type
_entity.pdbx_description
1 polymer ?
#
loop_
_entity_poly.entity_id
_entity_poly.type
_entity_poly.pdbx_seq_one_letter_code
_entity_poly.pdbx_strand_id
1 'polypeptide(L)'
;MYTRSMLRRMVGYPLYEPDPFSQLSEEYLRNGINVGDVGFVRQDGAFDFLFNICPPQNDVINPSNLPDGFSLETSEHLETRTMKPLPRAARLFPPTVTRTISGEYICEESEGAILELPEGAIQEEAINTKGFEDLAKLHGVEWYKYAMTRGRSVSNGSLYLVTSFTKCNQWGIAVF
;
A
#
# COMPACT_ATOMS: atom_id res chain seq x y z
N MET A 1 -15.30 -5.53 -4.86
CA MET A 1 -15.94 -6.21 -3.72
C MET A 1 -15.00 -6.25 -2.52
N TYR A 2 -13.88 -6.98 -2.58
CA TYR A 2 -12.90 -7.09 -1.49
C TYR A 2 -12.47 -5.73 -0.89
N THR A 3 -11.97 -4.81 -1.73
CA THR A 3 -11.54 -3.47 -1.31
C THR A 3 -12.65 -2.71 -0.59
N ARG A 4 -13.88 -2.71 -1.11
CA ARG A 4 -15.01 -2.00 -0.49
C ARG A 4 -15.35 -2.57 0.89
N SER A 5 -15.36 -3.89 1.03
CA SER A 5 -15.68 -4.56 2.29
C SER A 5 -14.57 -4.38 3.34
N MET A 6 -13.29 -4.42 2.92
CA MET A 6 -12.14 -4.27 3.81
C MET A 6 -11.76 -2.82 4.11
N LEU A 7 -12.13 -1.86 3.27
CA LEU A 7 -11.95 -0.43 3.55
C LEU A 7 -12.60 -0.03 4.89
N ARG A 8 -13.72 -0.66 5.27
CA ARG A 8 -14.37 -0.45 6.58
C ARG A 8 -13.51 -0.86 7.77
N ARG A 9 -12.52 -1.74 7.58
CA ARG A 9 -11.55 -2.13 8.61
C ARG A 9 -10.37 -1.15 8.69
N MET A 10 -10.25 -0.20 7.77
CA MET A 10 -9.14 0.77 7.68
C MET A 10 -7.75 0.08 7.64
N VAL A 11 -7.69 -1.11 7.04
CA VAL A 11 -6.46 -1.92 6.92
C VAL A 11 -5.68 -1.64 5.62
N GLY A 12 -5.97 -0.52 4.97
CA GLY A 12 -5.36 -0.12 3.70
C GLY A 12 -6.08 -0.66 2.46
N TYR A 13 -5.42 -0.52 1.30
CA TYR A 13 -5.91 -1.00 0.01
C TYR A 13 -5.28 -2.36 -0.29
N PRO A 14 -6.07 -3.43 -0.46
CA PRO A 14 -5.53 -4.74 -0.80
C PRO A 14 -5.13 -4.83 -2.27
N LEU A 15 -3.96 -5.42 -2.51
CA LEU A 15 -3.50 -5.74 -3.86
C LEU A 15 -3.95 -7.16 -4.24
N TYR A 16 -4.46 -7.28 -5.46
CA TYR A 16 -4.81 -8.59 -6.03
C TYR A 16 -3.57 -9.33 -6.51
N GLU A 17 -2.60 -8.59 -7.07
CA GLU A 17 -1.27 -9.07 -7.41
C GLU A 17 -0.26 -8.38 -6.48
N PRO A 18 0.13 -9.03 -5.35
CA PRO A 18 1.00 -8.41 -4.36
C PRO A 18 2.48 -8.44 -4.75
N ASP A 19 2.85 -9.17 -5.82
CA ASP A 19 4.25 -9.24 -6.24
C ASP A 19 4.76 -7.85 -6.63
N PRO A 20 5.93 -7.42 -6.09
CA PRO A 20 6.50 -6.12 -6.41
C PRO A 20 6.68 -5.94 -7.91
N PHE A 21 6.13 -4.85 -8.44
CA PHE A 21 6.29 -4.49 -9.85
C PHE A 21 7.11 -3.22 -9.97
N SER A 22 8.34 -3.36 -10.46
CA SER A 22 9.20 -2.24 -10.83
C SER A 22 10.07 -2.64 -12.01
N GLN A 23 10.20 -1.73 -12.97
CA GLN A 23 11.16 -1.85 -14.08
C GLN A 23 12.47 -1.12 -13.78
N LEU A 24 12.60 -0.52 -12.59
CA LEU A 24 13.58 0.55 -12.32
C LEU A 24 14.60 0.19 -11.25
N SER A 25 14.26 -0.71 -10.33
CA SER A 25 15.15 -1.07 -9.22
C SER A 25 14.98 -2.54 -8.83
N GLU A 26 16.07 -3.30 -8.93
CA GLU A 26 16.14 -4.67 -8.38
C GLU A 26 15.96 -4.67 -6.87
N GLU A 27 16.43 -3.62 -6.18
CA GLU A 27 16.29 -3.49 -4.74
C GLU A 27 14.81 -3.28 -4.36
N TYR A 28 14.06 -2.54 -5.16
CA TYR A 28 12.61 -2.43 -4.97
C TYR A 28 11.90 -3.78 -5.15
N LEU A 29 12.30 -4.60 -6.13
CA LEU A 29 11.71 -5.92 -6.33
C LEU A 29 11.94 -6.87 -5.14
N ARG A 30 13.01 -6.68 -4.37
CA ARG A 30 13.30 -7.48 -3.17
C ARG A 30 12.47 -7.05 -1.95
N ASN A 31 12.28 -5.75 -1.78
CA ASN A 31 11.65 -5.20 -0.58
C ASN A 31 10.15 -4.96 -0.75
N GLY A 32 9.68 -4.75 -1.98
CA GLY A 32 8.31 -4.38 -2.30
C GLY A 32 7.93 -3.00 -1.77
N ILE A 33 6.62 -2.80 -1.62
CA ILE A 33 6.02 -1.50 -1.28
C ILE A 33 6.46 -0.99 0.08
N ASN A 34 6.90 0.27 0.17
CA ASN A 34 7.30 0.90 1.42
C ASN A 34 6.51 2.18 1.70
N VAL A 35 6.56 2.64 2.96
CA VAL A 35 6.10 3.97 3.31
C VAL A 35 6.86 5.00 2.46
N GLY A 36 6.12 5.94 1.90
CA GLY A 36 6.63 6.99 1.01
C GLY A 36 6.51 6.69 -0.47
N ASP A 37 6.16 5.46 -0.85
CA ASP A 37 5.99 5.09 -2.25
C ASP A 37 4.85 5.88 -2.89
N VAL A 38 5.14 6.45 -4.06
CA VAL A 38 4.17 7.04 -4.98
C VAL A 38 4.01 6.11 -6.17
N GLY A 39 2.76 5.78 -6.48
CA GLY A 39 2.45 4.86 -7.56
C GLY A 39 0.96 4.76 -7.83
N PHE A 40 0.56 3.76 -8.61
CA PHE A 40 -0.84 3.50 -8.89
C PHE A 40 -1.11 2.00 -9.00
N VAL A 41 -2.34 1.59 -8.70
CA VAL A 41 -2.77 0.19 -8.87
C VAL A 41 -3.19 -0.02 -10.33
N ARG A 42 -2.57 -1.00 -10.98
CA ARG A 42 -2.82 -1.37 -12.38
C ARG A 42 -4.09 -2.22 -12.50
N GLN A 43 -4.54 -2.42 -13.73
CA GLN A 43 -5.71 -3.25 -14.03
C GLN A 43 -5.52 -4.73 -13.63
N ASP A 44 -4.28 -5.22 -13.67
CA ASP A 44 -3.90 -6.56 -13.20
C ASP A 44 -3.78 -6.64 -11.66
N GLY A 45 -4.00 -5.53 -10.95
CA GLY A 45 -4.01 -5.48 -9.49
C GLY A 45 -2.65 -5.29 -8.84
N ALA A 46 -1.58 -5.16 -9.63
CA ALA A 46 -0.24 -4.87 -9.13
C ALA A 46 -0.07 -3.36 -8.86
N PHE A 47 0.80 -3.03 -7.91
CA PHE A 47 1.20 -1.64 -7.67
C PHE A 47 2.37 -1.26 -8.57
N ASP A 48 2.18 -0.27 -9.45
CA ASP A 48 3.22 0.28 -10.31
C ASP A 48 3.94 1.42 -9.58
N PHE A 49 5.15 1.12 -9.11
CA PHE A 49 6.01 2.06 -8.41
C PHE A 49 6.57 3.14 -9.36
N LEU A 50 6.49 4.40 -8.93
CA LEU A 50 7.07 5.53 -9.66
C LEU A 50 8.34 6.04 -8.98
N PHE A 51 8.24 6.39 -7.70
CA PHE A 51 9.33 6.89 -6.85
C PHE A 51 8.87 6.84 -5.37
N ASN A 52 9.80 7.01 -4.45
CA ASN A 52 9.58 7.13 -3.02
C ASN A 52 9.99 8.53 -2.54
N ILE A 53 9.21 9.11 -1.62
CA ILE A 53 9.45 10.48 -1.14
C ILE A 53 10.41 10.58 0.05
N CYS A 54 10.85 9.45 0.59
CA CYS A 54 11.65 9.38 1.80
C CYS A 54 13.16 9.39 1.47
N PRO A 55 13.93 10.41 1.92
CA PRO A 55 15.36 10.55 1.66
C PRO A 55 16.24 9.30 1.76
N PRO A 56 16.10 8.42 2.78
CA PRO A 56 16.93 7.22 2.88
C PRO A 56 16.77 6.24 1.71
N GLN A 57 15.64 6.30 0.99
CA GLN A 57 15.34 5.42 -0.13
C GLN A 57 15.69 6.06 -1.48
N ASN A 58 15.93 7.38 -1.53
CA ASN A 58 16.11 8.13 -2.76
C ASN A 58 17.28 7.62 -3.61
N ASP A 59 18.44 7.34 -3.01
CA ASP A 59 19.61 6.93 -3.79
C ASP A 59 19.61 5.45 -4.20
N VAL A 60 18.65 4.66 -3.67
CA VAL A 60 18.65 3.19 -3.79
C VAL A 60 17.58 2.69 -4.74
N ILE A 61 16.35 3.20 -4.62
CA ILE A 61 15.20 2.68 -5.38
C ILE A 61 14.62 3.67 -6.39
N ASN A 62 14.87 4.97 -6.24
CA ASN A 62 14.28 5.95 -7.12
C ASN A 62 14.97 6.01 -8.49
N PRO A 63 14.22 6.30 -9.56
CA PRO A 63 14.81 6.58 -10.87
C PRO A 63 15.65 7.86 -10.84
N SER A 64 16.58 8.00 -11.78
CA SER A 64 17.44 9.18 -11.90
C SER A 64 16.72 10.45 -12.35
N ASN A 65 15.56 10.32 -12.98
CA ASN A 65 14.71 11.44 -13.38
C ASN A 65 13.48 11.45 -12.46
N LEU A 66 13.37 12.50 -11.64
CA LEU A 66 12.34 12.67 -10.62
C LEU A 66 11.58 13.99 -10.82
N PRO A 67 10.30 14.05 -10.41
CA PRO A 67 9.55 15.29 -10.46
C PRO A 67 10.08 16.31 -9.43
N ASP A 68 9.76 17.59 -9.65
CA ASP A 68 9.97 18.61 -8.64
C ASP A 68 9.17 18.27 -7.37
N GLY A 69 9.76 18.56 -6.20
CA GLY A 69 9.11 18.30 -4.91
C GLY A 69 8.83 16.82 -4.64
N PHE A 70 9.62 15.91 -5.21
CA PHE A 70 9.43 14.47 -4.98
C PHE A 70 9.78 14.02 -3.56
N SER A 71 10.61 14.76 -2.82
CA SER A 71 11.17 14.32 -1.53
C SER A 71 10.72 15.21 -0.38
N LEU A 72 10.59 14.61 0.80
CA LEU A 72 10.53 15.34 2.06
C LEU A 72 11.87 16.03 2.33
N GLU A 73 11.83 17.27 2.81
CA GLU A 73 13.04 18.09 3.04
C GLU A 73 13.82 17.67 4.30
N THR A 74 13.15 17.13 5.32
CA THR A 74 13.76 16.78 6.60
C THR A 74 13.41 15.37 7.05
N SER A 75 14.38 14.71 7.69
CA SER A 75 14.21 13.36 8.24
C SER A 75 13.29 13.32 9.46
N GLU A 76 12.98 14.46 10.07
CA GLU A 76 12.06 14.57 11.21
C GLU A 76 10.61 14.23 10.82
N HIS A 77 10.28 14.32 9.53
CA HIS A 77 8.98 13.89 8.99
C HIS A 77 8.94 12.41 8.60
N LEU A 78 10.05 11.68 8.74
CA LEU A 78 10.19 10.28 8.34
C LEU A 78 10.00 9.29 9.47
N GLU A 79 9.61 9.74 10.65
CA GLU A 79 9.41 8.81 11.76
C GLU A 79 8.34 7.78 11.38
N THR A 80 8.78 6.55 11.15
CA THR A 80 7.93 5.39 10.94
C THR A 80 7.89 4.59 12.22
N ARG A 81 6.70 4.09 12.54
CA ARG A 81 6.50 3.16 13.63
C ARG A 81 6.35 1.77 13.05
N THR A 82 7.25 0.88 13.44
CA THR A 82 6.97 -0.55 13.33
C THR A 82 5.82 -0.86 14.28
N MET A 83 4.67 -1.20 13.71
CA MET A 83 3.51 -1.59 14.50
C MET A 83 3.73 -2.97 15.11
N LYS A 84 2.90 -3.32 16.09
CA LYS A 84 2.90 -4.68 16.62
C LYS A 84 2.58 -5.65 15.46
N PRO A 85 3.43 -6.64 15.17
CA PRO A 85 3.16 -7.61 14.12
C PRO A 85 1.83 -8.32 14.34
N LEU A 86 1.13 -8.62 13.26
CA LEU A 86 -0.04 -9.48 13.32
C LEU A 86 0.42 -10.91 13.65
N PRO A 87 -0.18 -11.55 14.66
CA PRO A 87 0.23 -12.88 15.08
C PRO A 87 -0.07 -13.93 14.00
N ARG A 88 0.56 -15.10 14.11
CA ARG A 88 0.20 -16.28 13.31
C ARG A 88 -1.28 -16.60 13.44
N ALA A 89 -1.87 -17.09 12.35
CA ALA A 89 -3.31 -17.34 12.21
C ALA A 89 -4.20 -16.11 12.50
N ALA A 90 -3.67 -14.90 12.27
CA ALA A 90 -4.47 -13.68 12.32
C ALA A 90 -5.51 -13.70 11.20
N ARG A 91 -6.70 -13.15 11.50
CA ARG A 91 -7.81 -13.03 10.56
C ARG A 91 -8.36 -11.62 10.57
N LEU A 92 -8.66 -11.10 9.39
CA LEU A 92 -9.28 -9.80 9.21
C LEU A 92 -10.50 -9.98 8.31
N PHE A 93 -11.68 -9.56 8.78
CA PHE A 93 -12.94 -9.63 8.05
C PHE A 93 -13.90 -8.58 8.62
N PRO A 94 -14.78 -7.91 7.88
CA PRO A 94 -15.61 -6.83 8.43
C PRO A 94 -16.52 -7.34 9.56
N PRO A 95 -17.06 -6.45 10.43
CA PRO A 95 -17.93 -6.85 11.54
C PRO A 95 -19.16 -7.67 11.14
N THR A 96 -19.55 -7.57 9.87
CA THR A 96 -20.68 -8.27 9.24
C THR A 96 -20.37 -9.73 8.91
N VAL A 97 -19.13 -10.16 9.10
CA VAL A 97 -18.67 -11.53 8.94
C VAL A 97 -18.32 -12.09 10.31
N THR A 98 -18.86 -13.26 10.62
CA THR A 98 -18.54 -14.02 11.82
C THR A 98 -17.93 -15.36 11.45
N ARG A 99 -17.16 -15.94 12.37
CA ARG A 99 -16.55 -17.25 12.20
C ARG A 99 -17.09 -18.21 13.25
N THR A 100 -17.57 -19.36 12.82
CA THR A 100 -18.06 -20.41 13.70
C THR A 100 -16.89 -21.15 14.37
N ILE A 101 -17.21 -21.94 15.39
CA ILE A 101 -16.24 -22.84 16.04
C ILE A 101 -15.72 -23.92 15.09
N SER A 102 -16.54 -24.37 14.14
CA SER A 102 -16.18 -25.32 13.06
C SER A 102 -15.29 -24.67 11.99
N GLY A 103 -15.19 -23.34 11.99
CA GLY A 103 -14.33 -22.58 11.10
C GLY A 103 -14.98 -22.11 9.81
N GLU A 104 -16.30 -22.18 9.75
CA GLU A 104 -17.10 -21.61 8.67
C GLU A 104 -17.23 -20.11 8.87
N TYR A 105 -17.31 -19.38 7.76
CA TYR A 105 -17.57 -17.96 7.75
C TYR A 105 -19.03 -17.71 7.38
N ILE A 106 -19.71 -16.91 8.19
CA ILE A 106 -21.10 -16.53 7.99
C ILE A 106 -21.14 -15.02 7.79
N CYS A 107 -21.80 -14.58 6.73
CA CYS A 107 -22.07 -13.17 6.51
C CYS A 107 -23.56 -12.93 6.33
N GLU A 108 -24.05 -11.89 6.99
CA GLU A 108 -25.46 -11.51 6.98
C GLU A 108 -25.75 -10.43 5.95
N GLU A 109 -24.72 -9.85 5.33
CA GLU A 109 -24.84 -8.85 4.26
C GLU A 109 -24.69 -9.49 2.86
N SER A 110 -25.01 -8.71 1.84
CA SER A 110 -24.84 -9.11 0.44
C SER A 110 -23.39 -9.20 -0.02
N GLU A 111 -22.45 -8.71 0.81
CA GLU A 111 -21.02 -8.70 0.50
C GLU A 111 -20.17 -8.91 1.74
N GLY A 112 -19.11 -9.70 1.59
CA GLY A 112 -18.12 -9.90 2.63
C GLY A 112 -16.71 -10.06 2.09
N ALA A 113 -15.77 -10.05 3.02
CA ALA A 113 -14.35 -10.21 2.72
C ALA A 113 -13.65 -10.87 3.89
N ILE A 114 -12.73 -11.77 3.60
CA ILE A 114 -11.90 -12.46 4.59
C ILE A 114 -10.46 -12.38 4.14
N LEU A 115 -9.57 -12.08 5.07
CA LEU A 115 -8.14 -12.23 4.97
C LEU A 115 -7.66 -13.15 6.08
N GLU A 116 -7.12 -14.30 5.70
CA GLU A 116 -6.40 -15.20 6.58
C GLU A 116 -4.90 -14.96 6.43
N LEU A 117 -4.18 -14.87 7.54
CA LEU A 117 -2.73 -14.69 7.61
C LEU A 117 -2.13 -15.84 8.43
N PRO A 118 -1.94 -17.03 7.83
CA PRO A 118 -1.45 -18.21 8.55
C PRO A 118 -0.13 -17.96 9.30
N GLU A 119 0.79 -17.26 8.64
CA GLU A 119 2.11 -16.91 9.19
C GLU A 119 2.15 -15.53 9.86
N GLY A 120 1.02 -14.83 9.95
CA GLY A 120 0.94 -13.46 10.44
C GLY A 120 1.43 -12.44 9.41
N ALA A 121 1.69 -11.21 9.86
CA ALA A 121 2.15 -10.13 9.00
C ALA A 121 2.97 -9.10 9.77
N ILE A 122 3.86 -8.41 9.06
CA ILE A 122 4.53 -7.22 9.54
C ILE A 122 3.72 -5.99 9.13
N GLN A 123 3.75 -4.96 9.98
CA GLN A 123 3.04 -3.72 9.76
C GLN A 123 3.95 -2.54 10.08
N GLU A 124 3.91 -1.55 9.22
CA GLU A 124 4.64 -0.30 9.39
C GLU A 124 3.76 0.86 8.96
N GLU A 125 3.82 1.95 9.71
CA GLU A 125 3.07 3.17 9.45
C GLU A 125 3.95 4.40 9.66
N ALA A 126 3.71 5.45 8.87
CA ALA A 126 4.24 6.78 9.15
C ALA A 126 3.59 7.33 10.43
N ILE A 127 4.40 7.80 11.38
CA ILE A 127 3.93 8.49 12.59
C ILE A 127 3.37 9.86 12.20
N ASN A 128 4.04 10.54 11.28
CA ASN A 128 3.64 11.88 10.81
C ASN A 128 3.13 11.83 9.37
N THR A 129 1.85 11.50 9.21
CA THR A 129 1.20 11.53 7.89
C THR A 129 0.96 12.94 7.36
N LYS A 130 1.07 13.97 8.20
CA LYS A 130 0.80 15.35 7.79
C LYS A 130 1.86 15.86 6.80
N GLY A 131 3.13 15.57 7.03
CA GLY A 131 4.19 15.93 6.07
C GLY A 131 3.99 15.28 4.70
N PHE A 132 3.53 14.03 4.68
CA PHE A 132 3.20 13.29 3.46
C PHE A 132 2.01 13.95 2.73
N GLU A 133 0.97 14.29 3.47
CA GLU A 133 -0.24 14.94 2.93
C GLU A 133 0.06 16.35 2.40
N ASP A 134 0.82 17.16 3.14
CA ASP A 134 1.17 18.53 2.75
C ASP A 134 2.03 18.52 1.48
N LEU A 135 3.00 17.60 1.37
CA LEU A 135 3.81 17.43 0.16
C LEU A 135 2.96 16.99 -1.04
N ALA A 136 2.09 15.99 -0.84
CA ALA A 136 1.21 15.50 -1.91
C ALA A 136 0.20 16.56 -2.38
N LYS A 137 -0.29 17.42 -1.48
CA LYS A 137 -1.15 18.56 -1.84
C LYS A 137 -0.41 19.60 -2.66
N LEU A 138 0.86 19.85 -2.33
CA LEU A 138 1.67 20.85 -2.99
C LEU A 138 2.14 20.40 -4.38
N HIS A 139 2.49 19.12 -4.55
CA HIS A 139 3.15 18.60 -5.76
C HIS A 139 2.37 17.51 -6.51
N GLY A 140 1.15 17.17 -6.07
CA GLY A 140 0.39 16.06 -6.66
C GLY A 140 0.09 16.23 -8.15
N VAL A 141 -0.05 17.47 -8.63
CA VAL A 141 -0.24 17.76 -10.06
C VAL A 141 1.03 17.47 -10.86
N GLU A 142 2.20 17.83 -10.34
CA GLU A 142 3.52 17.57 -10.91
C GLU A 142 3.79 16.06 -10.94
N TRP A 143 3.45 15.34 -9.87
CA TRP A 143 3.60 13.89 -9.80
C TRP A 143 2.68 13.19 -10.81
N TYR A 144 1.45 13.67 -11.00
CA TYR A 144 0.57 13.16 -12.04
C TYR A 144 1.14 13.40 -13.44
N LYS A 145 1.61 14.61 -13.73
CA LYS A 145 2.27 14.91 -15.01
C LYS A 145 3.48 14.02 -15.24
N TYR A 146 4.29 13.80 -14.22
CA TYR A 146 5.44 12.88 -14.27
C TYR A 146 5.01 11.45 -14.60
N ALA A 147 3.96 10.93 -13.96
CA ALA A 147 3.44 9.61 -14.30
C ALA A 147 3.05 9.50 -15.79
N MET A 148 2.45 10.54 -16.36
CA MET A 148 2.08 10.60 -17.78
C MET A 148 3.30 10.67 -18.71
N THR A 149 4.37 11.39 -18.35
CA THR A 149 5.60 11.44 -19.17
C THR A 149 6.34 10.12 -19.21
N ARG A 150 6.13 9.25 -18.21
CA ARG A 150 6.66 7.88 -18.15
C ARG A 150 5.87 6.89 -19.02
N GLY A 151 4.92 7.37 -19.83
CA GLY A 151 4.10 6.54 -20.72
C GLY A 151 3.05 5.71 -20.00
N ARG A 152 2.76 6.01 -18.72
CA ARG A 152 1.73 5.33 -17.95
C ARG A 152 0.38 6.00 -18.21
N SER A 153 -0.65 5.21 -18.50
CA SER A 153 -2.02 5.69 -18.62
C SER A 153 -2.68 5.73 -17.24
N VAL A 154 -2.33 6.72 -16.42
CA VAL A 154 -2.88 6.89 -15.08
C VAL A 154 -4.17 7.72 -15.15
N SER A 155 -5.26 7.22 -14.57
CA SER A 155 -6.50 8.00 -14.46
C SER A 155 -6.35 9.09 -13.39
N ASN A 156 -6.99 10.25 -13.60
CA ASN A 156 -6.99 11.30 -12.59
C ASN A 156 -7.52 10.78 -11.25
N GLY A 157 -6.84 11.12 -10.15
CA GLY A 157 -7.17 10.65 -8.81
C GLY A 157 -6.78 9.19 -8.51
N SER A 158 -6.00 8.54 -9.38
CA SER A 158 -5.55 7.14 -9.19
C SER A 158 -4.12 7.01 -8.66
N LEU A 159 -3.44 8.13 -8.39
CA LEU A 159 -2.16 8.11 -7.68
C LEU A 159 -2.38 7.85 -6.19
N TYR A 160 -1.55 6.98 -5.64
CA TYR A 160 -1.47 6.69 -4.21
C TYR A 160 -0.12 7.14 -3.69
N LEU A 161 -0.15 7.74 -2.49
CA LEU A 161 1.03 7.90 -1.63
C LEU A 161 0.87 6.95 -0.45
N VAL A 162 1.81 6.03 -0.30
CA VAL A 162 1.77 4.98 0.73
C VAL A 162 2.20 5.56 2.07
N THR A 163 1.31 5.52 3.06
CA THR A 163 1.60 5.98 4.43
C THR A 163 1.70 4.83 5.43
N SER A 164 1.26 3.62 5.07
CA SER A 164 1.43 2.40 5.84
C SER A 164 1.37 1.18 4.93
N PHE A 165 1.90 0.04 5.40
CA PHE A 165 1.77 -1.23 4.70
C PHE A 165 1.57 -2.39 5.68
N THR A 166 1.03 -3.50 5.14
CA THR A 166 1.00 -4.81 5.79
C THR A 166 1.59 -5.83 4.82
N LYS A 167 2.68 -6.50 5.22
CA LYS A 167 3.35 -7.53 4.39
C LYS A 167 3.28 -8.88 5.08
N CYS A 168 3.08 -9.94 4.30
CA CYS A 168 3.01 -11.30 4.80
C CYS A 168 3.59 -12.27 3.76
N ASN A 169 4.03 -13.43 4.23
CA ASN A 169 4.59 -14.47 3.35
C ASN A 169 3.54 -15.47 2.86
N GLN A 170 2.41 -15.56 3.56
CA GLN A 170 1.31 -16.46 3.24
C GLN A 170 0.00 -15.76 3.60
N TRP A 171 -0.95 -15.83 2.68
CA TRP A 171 -2.26 -15.25 2.84
C TRP A 171 -3.32 -16.07 2.12
N GLY A 172 -4.57 -15.91 2.55
CA GLY A 172 -5.75 -16.39 1.84
C GLY A 172 -6.81 -15.30 1.84
N ILE A 173 -7.37 -15.02 0.66
CA ILE A 173 -8.49 -14.08 0.52
C ILE A 173 -9.73 -14.83 0.06
N ALA A 174 -10.87 -14.49 0.65
CA ALA A 174 -12.17 -14.85 0.11
C ALA A 174 -13.07 -13.62 0.05
N VAL A 175 -13.89 -13.56 -1.00
CA VAL A 175 -15.00 -12.62 -1.16
C VAL A 175 -16.24 -13.40 -1.54
N PHE A 176 -17.39 -12.91 -1.13
CA PHE A 176 -18.69 -13.43 -1.49
C PHE A 176 -19.69 -12.27 -1.46
#